data_AF-A0A183GVA6-F1
#
_entry.id   AF-A0A183GVA6-F1
#
_cell.length_a   1.000
_cell.length_b   1.000
_cell.length_c   1.000
_cell.angle_alpha   90.00
_cell.angle_beta   90.00
_cell.angle_gamma   90.00
#
_symmetry.space_group_name_H-M   'P 1'
#
loop_
_entity.id
_entity.type
_entity.pdbx_description
1 polymer ?
#
loop_
_entity_poly.entity_id
_entity_poly.type
_entity_poly.pdbx_seq_one_letter_code
_entity_poly.pdbx_strand_id
1 'polypeptide(L)' 'LCGGAIGEAMDLLNANQLINDYEFRFVVAYTECDPAAGVGVGVGFMKNGDVDMVLGPPCPYG' A
#
# COMPACT_ATOMS: atom_id res chain seq x y z
N LEU A 1 4.43 -11.76 4.83
CA LEU A 1 3.62 -11.73 3.59
C LEU A 1 2.20 -11.25 3.97
N CYS A 2 1.91 -9.95 3.82
CA CYS A 2 0.64 -9.35 4.27
C CYS A 2 -0.35 -9.09 3.12
N GLY A 3 -0.03 -9.49 1.88
CA GLY A 3 -0.83 -9.16 0.69
C GLY A 3 -2.26 -9.69 0.72
N GLY A 4 -2.49 -10.85 1.36
CA GLY A 4 -3.83 -11.43 1.49
C GLY A 4 -4.78 -10.61 2.39
N ALA A 5 -4.25 -10.01 3.46
CA ALA A 5 -5.08 -9.25 4.40
C ALA A 5 -5.66 -7.96 3.79
N ILE A 6 -4.95 -7.36 2.83
CA ILE A 6 -5.45 -6.18 2.10
C ILE A 6 -6.67 -6.57 1.27
N GLY A 7 -6.61 -7.71 0.56
CA GLY A 7 -7.75 -8.24 -0.21
C GLY A 7 -8.96 -8.50 0.67
N GLU A 8 -8.78 -9.19 1.81
CA GLU A 8 -9.88 -9.48 2.75
C GLU A 8 -10.51 -8.20 3.33
N ALA A 9 -9.70 -7.20 3.67
CA ALA A 9 -10.22 -5.91 4.13
C ALA A 9 -11.04 -5.21 3.04
N MET A 10 -10.59 -5.28 1.78
CA MET A 10 -11.33 -4.73 0.63
C MET A 10 -12.65 -5.44 0.40
N ASP A 11 -12.69 -6.76 0.50
CA ASP A 11 -13.92 -7.54 0.35
C ASP A 11 -14.93 -7.17 1.45
N LEU A 12 -14.46 -6.98 2.68
CA LEU A 12 -15.32 -6.54 3.78
C LEU A 12 -15.87 -5.12 3.57
N LEU A 13 -15.04 -4.17 3.13
CA LEU A 13 -15.47 -2.80 2.84
C LEU A 13 -16.50 -2.74 1.71
N ASN A 14 -16.29 -3.52 0.65
CA ASN A 14 -17.24 -3.66 -0.47
C ASN A 14 -18.56 -4.31 -0.02
N ALA A 15 -18.50 -5.40 0.76
CA ALA A 15 -19.68 -6.09 1.25
C ALA A 15 -20.56 -5.20 2.15
N ASN A 16 -19.94 -4.29 2.90
CA ASN A 16 -20.64 -3.29 3.73
C ASN A 16 -21.02 -2.01 2.96
N GLN A 17 -20.78 -1.96 1.65
CA GLN A 17 -21.13 -0.84 0.78
C GLN A 17 -20.49 0.50 1.19
N LEU A 18 -19.32 0.45 1.85
CA LEU A 18 -18.67 1.65 2.41
C LEU A 18 -17.80 2.41 1.40
N ILE A 19 -17.49 1.76 0.28
CA ILE A 19 -16.54 2.24 -0.72
C ILE A 19 -17.06 2.15 -2.15
N ASN A 20 -18.37 1.95 -2.34
CA ASN A 20 -18.96 1.65 -3.66
C ASN A 20 -18.77 2.76 -4.70
N ASP A 21 -18.56 4.00 -4.25
CA ASP A 21 -18.32 5.15 -5.11
C ASP A 21 -16.83 5.31 -5.50
N TYR A 22 -15.96 4.43 -5.00
CA TYR A 22 -14.51 4.48 -5.18
C TYR A 22 -13.95 3.15 -5.69
N GLU A 23 -13.03 3.22 -6.64
CA GLU A 23 -12.22 2.08 -7.06
C GLU A 23 -10.84 2.16 -6.39
N PHE A 24 -10.57 1.26 -5.44
CA PHE A 24 -9.27 1.22 -4.75
C PHE A 24 -8.27 0.37 -5.52
N ARG A 25 -7.11 0.95 -5.81
CA ARG A 25 -5.95 0.26 -6.38
C ARG A 25 -4.77 0.32 -5.42
N PHE A 26 -4.17 -0.83 -5.12
CA PHE A 26 -2.96 -0.92 -4.32
C PHE A 26 -1.75 -1.20 -5.20
N VAL A 27 -0.71 -0.38 -5.05
CA VAL A 27 0.61 -0.62 -5.63
C VAL A 27 1.56 -0.97 -4.50
N VAL A 28 2.17 -2.15 -4.58
CA VAL A 28 3.04 -2.67 -3.51
C VAL A 28 4.43 -2.91 -4.09
N ALA A 29 5.44 -2.43 -3.40
CA ALA A 29 6.83 -2.70 -3.70
C ALA A 29 7.52 -3.32 -2.49
N TYR A 30 8.37 -4.31 -2.75
CA TYR A 30 9.09 -5.03 -1.72
C TYR A 30 10.47 -4.40 -1.52
N THR A 31 10.82 -4.10 -0.26
CA THR A 31 12.03 -3.35 0.09
C THR A 31 12.98 -4.14 0.98
N GLU A 32 12.70 -5.43 1.24
CA GLU A 32 13.52 -6.30 2.11
C GLU A 32 13.80 -5.74 3.52
N CYS A 33 12.94 -4.84 4.00
CA CYS A 33 13.18 -4.04 5.21
C CYS A 33 14.47 -3.21 5.19
N ASP A 34 15.05 -2.97 4.01
CA ASP A 34 16.16 -2.03 3.84
C ASP A 34 15.62 -0.57 3.86
N PRO A 35 16.12 0.30 4.75
CA PRO A 35 15.64 1.67 4.86
C PRO A 35 15.91 2.50 3.60
N ALA A 36 17.06 2.34 2.94
CA ALA A 36 17.42 3.11 1.76
C ALA A 36 16.55 2.71 0.56
N ALA A 37 16.30 1.41 0.38
CA ALA A 37 15.35 0.89 -0.60
C ALA A 37 13.92 1.38 -0.31
N GLY A 38 13.50 1.39 0.96
CA GLY A 38 12.22 1.92 1.40
C GLY A 38 12.02 3.40 1.04
N VAL A 39 13.01 4.24 1.32
CA VAL A 39 13.00 5.65 0.93
C VAL A 39 12.97 5.80 -0.59
N GLY A 40 13.80 5.06 -1.32
CA GLY A 40 13.87 5.12 -2.79
C GLY A 40 12.53 4.77 -3.45
N VAL A 41 11.91 3.67 -3.01
CA VAL A 41 10.58 3.26 -3.46
C VAL A 41 9.51 4.31 -3.09
N GLY A 42 9.54 4.82 -1.86
CA GLY A 42 8.60 5.85 -1.42
C GLY A 42 8.67 7.13 -2.27
N VAL A 43 9.87 7.62 -2.56
CA VAL A 43 10.08 8.75 -3.48
C VAL A 43 9.60 8.42 -4.90
N GLY A 44 9.84 7.19 -5.37
CA GLY A 44 9.34 6.70 -6.65
C GLY A 44 7.82 6.77 -6.74
N PHE A 45 7.11 6.31 -5.71
CA PHE A 45 5.65 6.40 -5.63
C PHE A 45 5.17 7.85 -5.58
N MET A 46 5.79 8.70 -4.76
CA MET A 46 5.38 10.12 -4.64
C MET A 46 5.62 10.94 -5.90
N LYS A 47 6.67 10.66 -6.67
CA LYS A 47 7.02 11.47 -7.86
C LYS A 47 6.44 10.94 -9.17
N ASN A 48 6.44 9.61 -9.31
CA ASN A 48 6.16 8.96 -10.60
C ASN A 48 4.91 8.08 -10.53
N GLY A 49 4.42 7.76 -9.33
CA GLY A 49 3.19 7.03 -9.13
C GLY A 49 1.99 7.96 -9.22
N ASP A 50 0.98 7.55 -9.97
CA ASP A 50 -0.36 8.15 -9.91
C ASP A 50 -1.10 7.55 -8.70
N VAL A 51 -0.66 7.94 -7.50
CA VAL A 51 -1.17 7.42 -6.22
C VAL A 51 -1.62 8.56 -5.32
N ASP A 52 -2.77 8.40 -4.67
CA ASP A 52 -3.32 9.41 -3.76
C ASP A 52 -2.67 9.37 -2.37
N MET A 53 -2.19 8.21 -1.94
CA MET A 53 -1.64 7.98 -0.61
C MET A 53 -0.49 6.97 -0.66
N VAL A 54 0.57 7.26 0.09
CA VAL A 54 1.68 6.34 0.32
C VAL A 54 1.66 5.84 1.76
N LEU A 55 1.56 4.51 1.92
CA LEU A 55 1.68 3.85 3.21
C LEU A 55 3.13 3.41 3.43
N GLY A 56 3.69 3.79 4.56
CA GLY A 56 5.06 3.44 4.93
C GLY A 56 5.27 1.93 5.10
N PRO A 57 6.52 1.46 5.04
CA PRO A 57 6.83 0.04 5.19
C PRO A 57 6.44 -0.46 6.60
N PRO A 58 5.96 -1.71 6.74
CA PRO A 58 5.57 -2.27 8.03
C PRO A 58 6.77 -2.71 8.90
N CYS A 59 8.00 -2.57 8.40
CA CYS A 59 9.19 -3.01 9.10
C CYS A 59 9.46 -2.11 10.32
N PRO A 60 9.63 -2.68 11.52
CA PRO A 60 10.08 -1.90 12.67
C PRO A 60 11.49 -1.37 12.38
N TYR A 61 11.75 -0.11 12.73
CA TYR A 61 13.10 0.43 12.72
C TYR A 61 14.01 -0.50 13.52
N GLY A 62 15.11 -0.96 12.91
CA GLY A 62 16.23 -1.59 13.59
C GLY A 62 17.24 -0.54 14.03
#